data_AF-W2SQ69-F1
#
_entry.id   AF-W2SQ69-F1
#
_cell.length_a   1.000
_cell.length_b   1.000
_cell.length_c   1.000
_cell.angle_alpha   90.00
_cell.angle_beta   90.00
_cell.angle_gamma   90.00
#
_symmetry.space_group_name_H-M   'P 1'
#
loop_
_entity.id
_entity.type
_entity.pdbx_description
1 polymer ?
#
loop_
_entity_poly.entity_id
_entity_poly.type
_entity_poly.pdbx_seq_one_letter_code
_entity_poly.pdbx_strand_id
1 'polypeptide(L)'
;FGYCGSGPEFCTCPECIDYGTDPMLILKEPIKPTQANITWYTSDAADGKRGRCGRQAPPIDGVPPTCNPDDENAHCCSNGGYCGNSKEHCECVGCVDFSKTRDFTYKPSEWWTYVENPANV
;
A
#
# COMPACT_ATOMS: atom_id res chain seq x y z
N PHE A 1 4.99 -3.41 -10.72
CA PHE A 1 5.51 -2.13 -11.29
C PHE A 1 4.57 -1.43 -12.29
N GLY A 2 3.49 -2.05 -12.80
CA GLY A 2 2.46 -1.31 -13.57
C GLY A 2 2.92 -0.72 -14.91
N TYR A 3 4.03 -1.20 -15.47
CA TYR A 3 4.52 -0.77 -16.78
C TYR A 3 4.13 -1.78 -17.85
N CYS A 4 3.77 -1.28 -19.03
CA CYS A 4 3.59 -2.11 -20.22
C CYS A 4 4.92 -2.26 -20.95
N GLY A 5 5.24 -3.48 -21.38
CA GLY A 5 6.44 -3.77 -22.14
C GLY A 5 6.35 -5.13 -22.81
N SER A 6 7.47 -5.61 -23.34
CA SER A 6 7.56 -6.91 -24.01
C SER A 6 8.79 -7.67 -23.56
N GLY A 7 8.70 -9.00 -23.53
CA GLY A 7 9.77 -9.88 -23.08
C GLY A 7 9.55 -10.40 -21.65
N PRO A 8 10.46 -11.28 -21.16
CA PRO A 8 10.25 -12.01 -19.90
C PRO A 8 10.02 -11.09 -18.69
N GLU A 9 10.70 -9.95 -18.63
CA GLU A 9 10.58 -9.01 -17.52
C GLU A 9 9.17 -8.36 -17.39
N PHE A 10 8.40 -8.32 -18.47
CA PHE A 10 7.03 -7.76 -18.52
C PHE A 10 5.93 -8.82 -18.67
N CYS A 11 6.27 -10.02 -19.12
CA CYS A 11 5.29 -11.07 -19.44
C CYS A 11 5.38 -12.29 -18.50
N THR A 12 6.50 -12.49 -17.80
CA THR A 12 6.72 -13.70 -16.96
C THR A 12 6.85 -13.42 -15.47
N CYS A 13 6.51 -12.22 -15.01
CA CYS A 13 6.51 -11.90 -13.59
C CYS A 13 5.21 -12.36 -12.89
N PRO A 14 5.21 -12.60 -11.56
CA PRO A 14 4.04 -13.10 -10.84
C PRO A 14 2.77 -12.25 -10.98
N GLU A 15 2.93 -10.93 -11.09
CA GLU A 15 1.83 -9.96 -11.22
C GLU A 15 1.60 -9.48 -12.66
N CYS A 16 2.36 -10.00 -13.63
CA CYS A 16 2.31 -9.54 -15.00
C CYS A 16 1.09 -10.10 -15.73
N ILE A 17 0.40 -9.24 -16.47
CA ILE A 17 -0.73 -9.64 -17.32
C ILE A 17 -0.26 -9.68 -18.77
N ASP A 18 -0.16 -10.88 -19.34
CA ASP A 18 0.26 -11.09 -20.72
C ASP A 18 -0.94 -11.03 -21.69
N TYR A 19 -1.27 -9.82 -22.14
CA TYR A 19 -2.30 -9.59 -23.16
C TYR A 19 -1.95 -10.15 -24.54
N GLY A 20 -0.68 -10.51 -24.80
CA GLY A 20 -0.26 -11.11 -26.07
C GLY A 20 -0.71 -12.57 -26.19
N THR A 21 -0.70 -13.30 -25.07
CA THR A 21 -1.18 -14.69 -25.01
C THR A 21 -2.69 -14.79 -24.87
N ASP A 22 -3.33 -13.84 -24.16
CA ASP A 22 -4.78 -13.75 -24.05
C ASP A 22 -5.28 -12.30 -24.16
N PRO A 23 -5.57 -11.82 -25.40
CA PRO A 23 -6.07 -10.47 -25.62
C PRO A 23 -7.42 -10.18 -24.96
N MET A 24 -8.21 -11.20 -24.63
CA MET A 24 -9.54 -11.03 -24.03
C MET A 24 -9.46 -10.58 -22.56
N LEU A 25 -8.29 -10.67 -21.93
CA LEU A 25 -8.04 -10.12 -20.60
C LEU A 25 -8.30 -8.61 -20.53
N ILE A 26 -8.30 -7.89 -21.67
CA ILE A 26 -8.66 -6.46 -21.74
C ILE A 26 -10.13 -6.20 -21.39
N LEU A 27 -11.00 -7.20 -21.58
CA LEU A 27 -12.43 -7.09 -21.28
C LEU A 27 -12.74 -7.48 -19.83
N LYS A 28 -11.77 -8.05 -19.10
CA LYS A 28 -11.95 -8.37 -17.70
C LYS A 28 -12.12 -7.07 -16.91
N GLU A 29 -13.21 -6.97 -16.15
CA GLU A 29 -13.42 -5.79 -15.32
C GLU A 29 -12.29 -5.63 -14.29
N PRO A 30 -11.85 -4.38 -14.02
CA PRO A 30 -10.87 -4.12 -13.01
C PRO A 30 -11.40 -4.50 -11.62
N ILE A 31 -10.51 -5.07 -10.80
CA ILE A 31 -10.84 -5.41 -9.41
C ILE A 31 -11.02 -4.10 -8.63
N LYS A 32 -12.20 -3.92 -8.05
CA LYS A 32 -12.48 -2.77 -7.18
C LYS A 32 -11.93 -3.06 -5.77
N PRO A 33 -11.36 -2.05 -5.09
CA PRO A 33 -10.99 -2.18 -3.69
C PRO A 33 -12.20 -2.56 -2.84
N THR A 34 -11.97 -3.38 -1.82
CA THR A 34 -13.00 -3.78 -0.86
C THR A 34 -13.44 -2.60 0.01
N GLN A 35 -12.55 -1.62 0.23
CA GLN A 35 -12.86 -0.40 0.96
C GLN A 35 -13.44 0.68 0.04
N ALA A 36 -14.51 1.34 0.50
CA ALA A 36 -15.15 2.44 -0.22
C ALA A 36 -14.33 3.75 -0.16
N ASN A 37 -13.56 3.96 0.91
CA ASN A 37 -12.71 5.12 1.07
C ASN A 37 -11.24 4.72 0.89
N ILE A 38 -10.57 5.35 -0.08
CA ILE A 38 -9.17 5.09 -0.40
C ILE A 38 -8.30 5.96 0.48
N THR A 39 -7.54 5.32 1.37
CA THR A 39 -6.66 6.01 2.31
C THR A 39 -5.18 5.77 2.03
N TRP A 40 -4.82 5.11 0.93
CA TRP A 40 -3.45 4.84 0.50
C TRP A 40 -3.14 5.50 -0.83
N TYR A 41 -1.84 5.61 -1.14
CA TYR A 41 -1.41 6.12 -2.44
C TYR A 41 -1.57 5.07 -3.54
N THR A 42 -2.28 5.45 -4.61
CA THR A 42 -2.43 4.68 -5.85
C THR A 42 -1.26 4.91 -6.81
N SER A 43 -1.21 4.13 -7.89
CA SER A 43 -0.10 4.15 -8.87
C SER A 43 0.06 5.48 -9.62
N ASP A 44 -0.99 6.29 -9.69
CA ASP A 44 -1.01 7.63 -10.28
C ASP A 44 -0.50 8.73 -9.31
N ALA A 45 -0.23 8.40 -8.05
CA ALA A 45 0.33 9.36 -7.10
C ALA A 45 1.70 9.86 -7.54
N ALA A 46 2.01 11.14 -7.23
CA ALA A 46 3.28 11.77 -7.54
C ALA A 46 4.49 11.02 -6.94
N ASP A 47 5.67 11.24 -7.53
CA ASP A 47 6.91 10.65 -7.06
C ASP A 47 7.18 10.98 -5.59
N GLY A 48 7.70 9.99 -4.86
CA GLY A 48 7.93 10.08 -3.41
C GLY A 48 6.69 9.83 -2.54
N LYS A 49 5.50 9.64 -3.12
CA LYS A 49 4.28 9.25 -2.37
C LYS A 49 3.96 7.75 -2.50
N ARG A 50 4.15 7.18 -3.69
CA ARG A 50 3.86 5.75 -3.95
C ARG A 50 4.59 4.85 -2.96
N GLY A 51 3.85 3.91 -2.36
CA GLY A 51 4.39 2.98 -1.36
C GLY A 51 4.76 3.62 -0.01
N ARG A 52 4.47 4.90 0.23
CA ARG A 52 4.63 5.53 1.55
C ARG A 52 3.34 5.45 2.36
N CYS A 53 3.50 5.30 3.67
CA CYS A 53 2.41 5.20 4.63
C CYS A 53 2.79 5.87 5.96
N GLY A 54 1.81 5.98 6.86
CA GLY A 54 2.00 6.47 8.22
C GLY A 54 2.21 7.98 8.32
N ARG A 55 2.47 8.43 9.54
CA ARG A 55 2.51 9.85 9.93
C ARG A 55 3.60 10.67 9.23
N GLN A 56 4.65 10.01 8.75
CA GLN A 56 5.78 10.66 8.10
C GLN A 56 5.52 10.91 6.61
N ALA A 57 4.53 10.23 6.03
CA ALA A 57 4.12 10.43 4.65
C ALA A 57 3.19 11.65 4.54
N PRO A 58 3.19 12.37 3.39
CA PRO A 58 2.23 13.45 3.19
C PRO A 58 0.80 12.92 3.35
N PRO A 59 -0.11 13.65 4.02
CA PRO A 59 -1.47 13.18 4.26
C PRO A 59 -2.31 13.18 2.97
N ILE A 60 -3.27 12.27 2.91
CA ILE A 60 -4.36 12.24 1.92
C ILE A 60 -5.59 12.81 2.62
N ASP A 61 -6.10 13.94 2.12
CA ASP A 61 -7.25 14.64 2.71
C ASP A 61 -7.14 14.89 4.22
N GLY A 62 -5.93 15.21 4.68
CA GLY A 62 -5.64 15.49 6.09
C GLY A 62 -5.45 14.25 6.97
N VAL A 63 -5.56 13.04 6.42
CA VAL A 63 -5.36 11.78 7.14
C VAL A 63 -4.02 11.15 6.74
N PRO A 64 -3.22 10.61 7.68
CA PRO A 64 -2.01 9.89 7.32
C PRO A 64 -2.34 8.66 6.46
N PRO A 65 -1.61 8.44 5.35
CA PRO A 65 -1.94 7.40 4.41
C PRO A 65 -1.71 6.00 4.99
N THR A 66 -2.60 5.09 4.66
CA THR A 66 -2.52 3.66 4.97
C THR A 66 -1.82 2.90 3.82
N CYS A 67 -1.79 1.57 3.93
CA CYS A 67 -1.46 0.69 2.82
C CYS A 67 -2.72 -0.01 2.31
N ASN A 68 -2.74 -0.41 1.04
CA ASN A 68 -3.89 -1.10 0.45
C ASN A 68 -4.14 -2.44 1.19
N PRO A 69 -5.28 -2.61 1.88
CA PRO A 69 -5.54 -3.83 2.65
C PRO A 69 -5.84 -5.06 1.78
N ASP A 70 -6.10 -4.87 0.49
CA ASP A 70 -6.35 -5.93 -0.48
C ASP A 70 -5.08 -6.31 -1.28
N ASP A 71 -3.94 -5.65 -1.01
CA ASP A 71 -2.67 -5.94 -1.68
C ASP A 71 -1.91 -7.07 -0.95
N GLU A 72 -1.77 -8.23 -1.59
CA GLU A 72 -1.05 -9.38 -1.00
C GLU A 72 0.44 -9.09 -0.74
N ASN A 73 1.03 -8.12 -1.46
CA ASN A 73 2.45 -7.81 -1.43
C ASN A 73 2.79 -6.53 -0.64
N ALA A 74 1.82 -5.68 -0.35
CA ALA A 74 2.05 -4.38 0.28
C ALA A 74 0.94 -3.90 1.24
N HIS A 75 0.35 -4.80 2.03
CA HIS A 75 -0.71 -4.46 3.00
C HIS A 75 -0.23 -3.98 4.38
N CYS A 76 1.05 -4.14 4.72
CA CYS A 76 1.58 -3.68 6.01
C CYS A 76 2.34 -2.36 5.88
N CYS A 77 2.12 -1.44 6.81
CA CYS A 77 2.94 -0.25 6.96
C CYS A 77 4.04 -0.49 8.01
N SER A 78 5.30 -0.46 7.58
CA SER A 78 6.47 -0.50 8.47
C SER A 78 6.59 0.77 9.32
N ASN A 79 7.37 0.70 10.40
CA ASN A 79 7.71 1.89 11.20
C ASN A 79 8.50 2.94 10.38
N GLY A 80 9.23 2.52 9.34
CA GLY A 80 9.89 3.42 8.39
C GLY A 80 8.95 4.17 7.44
N GLY A 81 7.64 3.92 7.52
CA GLY A 81 6.63 4.59 6.69
C GLY A 81 6.61 4.10 5.24
N TYR A 82 6.85 2.81 5.04
CA TYR A 82 6.77 2.12 3.75
C TYR A 82 5.83 0.93 3.79
N CYS A 83 5.08 0.73 2.71
CA CYS A 83 4.21 -0.41 2.51
C CYS A 83 4.98 -1.64 2.00
N GLY A 84 4.68 -2.81 2.56
CA GLY A 84 5.25 -4.10 2.17
C GLY A 84 4.56 -5.28 2.89
N ASN A 85 5.06 -6.50 2.70
CA ASN A 85 4.53 -7.71 3.33
C ASN A 85 5.59 -8.56 4.06
N SER A 86 6.83 -8.09 4.16
CA SER A 86 7.88 -8.82 4.86
C SER A 86 7.71 -8.72 6.39
N LYS A 87 8.48 -9.52 7.13
CA LYS A 87 8.47 -9.45 8.61
C LYS A 87 8.85 -8.06 9.12
N GLU A 88 9.75 -7.37 8.45
CA GLU A 88 10.15 -6.01 8.79
C GLU A 88 9.03 -5.00 8.57
N HIS A 89 8.04 -5.33 7.72
CA HIS A 89 6.86 -4.51 7.48
C HIS A 89 5.69 -4.86 8.39
N CYS A 90 5.51 -6.14 8.75
CA CYS A 90 4.30 -6.62 9.43
C CYS A 90 4.51 -7.07 10.89
N GLU A 91 5.75 -7.37 11.30
CA GLU A 91 6.10 -7.88 12.64
C GLU A 91 7.02 -6.92 13.41
N CYS A 92 7.19 -5.69 12.93
CA CYS A 92 8.01 -4.69 13.62
C CYS A 92 7.25 -3.99 14.76
N VAL A 93 8.01 -3.30 15.61
CA VAL A 93 7.39 -2.47 16.65
C VAL A 93 6.74 -1.26 15.99
N GLY A 94 5.42 -1.13 16.12
CA GLY A 94 4.67 0.00 15.55
C GLY A 94 4.32 -0.12 14.06
N CYS A 95 4.47 -1.29 13.44
CA CYS A 95 3.83 -1.51 12.14
C CYS A 95 2.32 -1.73 12.28
N VAL A 96 1.61 -1.55 11.18
CA VAL A 96 0.18 -1.84 11.05
C VAL A 96 -0.05 -2.77 9.88
N ASP A 97 -0.76 -3.87 10.11
CA ASP A 97 -1.21 -4.79 9.07
C ASP A 97 -2.67 -4.47 8.70
N PHE A 98 -2.85 -3.74 7.61
CA PHE A 98 -4.17 -3.29 7.15
C PHE A 98 -5.03 -4.42 6.57
N SER A 99 -4.42 -5.56 6.20
CA SER A 99 -5.19 -6.74 5.79
C SER A 99 -6.03 -7.28 6.94
N LYS A 100 -5.56 -7.12 8.19
CA LYS A 100 -6.22 -7.53 9.43
C LYS A 100 -7.01 -6.40 10.10
N THR A 101 -6.55 -5.16 9.99
CA THR A 101 -7.19 -4.00 10.65
C THR A 101 -7.59 -2.92 9.63
N ARG A 102 -8.63 -3.21 8.85
CA ARG A 102 -9.13 -2.34 7.77
C ARG A 102 -9.66 -0.99 8.26
N ASP A 103 -10.27 -0.95 9.45
CA ASP A 103 -10.84 0.28 10.03
C ASP A 103 -9.82 1.09 10.85
N PHE A 104 -8.53 0.71 10.80
CA PHE A 104 -7.49 1.40 11.55
C PHE A 104 -7.35 2.86 11.09
N THR A 105 -7.22 3.77 12.06
CA THR A 105 -6.96 5.18 11.82
C THR A 105 -5.86 5.66 12.76
N TYR A 106 -4.85 6.34 12.21
CA TYR A 106 -3.82 6.99 13.02
C TYR A 106 -4.43 8.07 13.90
N LYS A 107 -4.15 8.02 15.21
CA LYS A 107 -4.57 9.09 16.15
C LYS A 107 -3.93 10.43 15.77
N PRO A 108 -4.45 11.59 16.22
CA PRO A 108 -3.73 12.86 16.07
C PRO A 108 -2.31 12.81 16.65
N SER A 109 -1.36 13.51 16.04
CA SER A 109 0.00 13.63 16.56
C SER A 109 0.02 14.62 17.73
N GLU A 110 0.24 14.11 18.93
CA GLU A 110 0.47 14.90 20.14
C GLU A 110 1.97 14.99 20.45
N TRP A 111 2.38 15.95 21.27
CA TRP A 111 3.81 16.21 21.55
C TRP A 111 4.55 15.02 22.22
N TRP A 112 3.84 14.08 22.86
CA TRP A 112 4.40 12.83 23.41
C TRP A 112 4.32 11.62 22.44
N THR A 113 3.70 11.78 21.26
CA THR A 113 3.54 10.71 20.26
C THR A 113 4.67 10.65 19.23
N TYR A 114 5.61 11.60 19.27
CA TYR A 114 6.79 11.66 18.38
C TYR A 114 7.80 10.53 18.60
N VAL A 115 7.66 9.76 19.68
CA VAL A 115 8.47 8.56 19.89
C VAL A 115 7.77 7.41 19.18
N GLU A 116 8.46 6.70 18.27
CA GLU A 116 7.96 5.49 17.62
C GLU A 116 7.72 4.40 18.68
N ASN A 117 6.52 4.42 19.25
CA ASN A 117 6.03 3.49 20.27
C ASN A 117 4.83 2.76 19.68
N PRO A 118 4.69 1.45 19.88
CA PRO A 118 3.53 0.68 19.40
C PRO A 118 2.20 1.21 19.97
N ALA A 119 2.21 2.01 21.04
CA ALA A 119 1.04 2.71 21.58
C ALA A 119 0.64 4.00 20.82
N ASN A 120 1.52 4.53 19.97
CA ASN A 120 1.34 5.79 19.21
C ASN A 120 0.87 5.57 17.76
N VAL A 121 0.70 4.30 17.40
CA VAL A 121 0.18 3.82 16.13
C VAL A 121 -1.32 3.59 16.34
#